data_AF-A0A4U5QA20-F1
#
_entry.id   AF-A0A4U5QA20-F1
#
_cell.length_a   1.000
_cell.length_b   1.000
_cell.length_c   1.000
_cell.angle_alpha   90.00
_cell.angle_beta   90.00
_cell.angle_gamma   90.00
#
_symmetry.space_group_name_H-M   'P 1'
#
loop_
_entity.id
_entity.type
_entity.pdbx_description
1 polymer ?
#
loop_
_entity_poly.entity_id
_entity_poly.type
_entity_poly.pdbx_seq_one_letter_code
_entity_poly.pdbx_strand_id
1 'polypeptide(L)'
;MILKCFSCVAQKEEPNISAQNNRREYPWEIYTLKEILHATNNFHNDNKIGEGGFGTIAVKRLKAMSAKAEMEFAVEVEILGRVRHKNLLGLRGFYAGGDERLIVYDYMPNHSLIAHLHGQLAVDCLLDWHRRMNIIIGSAEGVALKGRYDRAQLETAIMIAMRCTDKNPEKRPNMMEVVEWLNGGLGRTKGVSDVEDMVDEDEEFKERRTWQHRK
;
A
#
# COMPACT_ATOMS: atom_id res chain seq x y z
N MET A 1 -15.58 23.33 22.64
CA MET A 1 -16.11 21.96 22.46
C MET A 1 -17.54 22.07 22.00
N ILE A 2 -17.85 21.61 20.79
CA ILE A 2 -19.13 21.08 20.29
C ILE A 2 -18.86 20.74 18.81
N LEU A 3 -18.68 19.46 18.51
CA LEU A 3 -18.81 18.96 17.14
C LEU A 3 -20.30 19.03 16.78
N LYS A 4 -20.65 19.73 15.71
CA LYS A 4 -21.97 19.60 15.09
C LYS A 4 -21.86 18.76 13.83
N CYS A 5 -22.45 17.57 13.94
CA CYS A 5 -22.97 16.78 12.84
C CYS A 5 -23.82 17.68 11.93
N PHE A 6 -23.56 17.68 10.63
CA PHE A 6 -24.35 18.41 9.63
C PHE A 6 -24.84 17.42 8.57
N SER A 7 -25.87 16.66 8.95
CA SER A 7 -26.77 15.96 8.05
C SER A 7 -27.97 16.88 7.79
N CYS A 8 -28.31 17.05 6.51
CA CYS A 8 -29.59 17.47 5.97
C CYS A 8 -30.11 18.89 6.26
N VAL A 9 -29.97 19.78 5.27
CA VAL A 9 -31.09 20.65 4.84
C VAL A 9 -31.16 20.61 3.32
N ALA A 10 -32.26 20.06 2.81
CA ALA A 10 -32.63 20.12 1.41
C ALA A 10 -33.21 21.50 1.10
N GLN A 11 -32.59 22.27 0.21
CA GLN A 11 -33.26 23.24 -0.68
C GLN A 11 -32.51 23.30 -2.01
N LYS A 12 -33.28 23.26 -3.10
CA LYS A 12 -32.84 23.29 -4.50
C LYS A 12 -32.22 24.66 -4.83
N GLU A 13 -31.08 24.64 -5.51
CA GLU A 13 -30.68 25.65 -6.50
C GLU A 13 -29.52 25.07 -7.32
N GLU A 14 -29.65 25.05 -8.64
CA GLU A 14 -28.54 24.75 -9.54
C GLU A 14 -27.66 25.99 -9.70
N PRO A 15 -26.33 25.90 -9.57
CA PRO A 15 -25.46 26.91 -10.14
C PRO A 15 -24.58 26.31 -11.24
N ASN A 16 -24.72 26.95 -12.40
CA ASN A 16 -23.73 27.08 -13.46
C ASN A 16 -22.31 27.26 -12.89
N ILE A 17 -21.43 26.27 -13.08
CA ILE A 17 -20.00 26.42 -12.75
C ILE A 17 -19.23 26.64 -14.06
N SER A 18 -19.13 27.91 -14.39
CA SER A 18 -18.07 28.44 -15.25
C SER A 18 -16.70 27.99 -14.75
N ALA A 19 -15.89 27.52 -15.69
CA ALA A 19 -14.50 27.17 -15.52
C ALA A 19 -13.73 28.22 -14.71
N GLN A 20 -13.29 27.84 -13.50
CA GLN A 20 -12.15 28.48 -12.86
C GLN A 20 -11.21 27.41 -12.29
N ASN A 21 -10.06 27.38 -12.95
CA ASN A 21 -8.87 26.58 -12.74
C ASN A 21 -8.31 26.83 -11.33
N ASN A 22 -8.57 25.93 -10.39
CA ASN A 22 -7.96 25.97 -9.07
C ASN A 22 -6.96 24.81 -8.97
N ARG A 23 -5.67 25.13 -8.84
CA ARG A 23 -4.59 24.15 -8.63
C ARG A 23 -4.92 23.31 -7.39
N ARG A 24 -5.48 22.12 -7.58
CA ARG A 24 -5.73 21.17 -6.48
C ARG A 24 -4.39 20.53 -6.12
N GLU A 25 -3.81 20.95 -5.00
CA GLU A 25 -2.58 20.37 -4.44
C GLU A 25 -2.91 19.02 -3.78
N TYR A 26 -3.42 18.08 -4.60
CA TYR A 26 -3.95 16.73 -4.33
C TYR A 26 -5.46 16.59 -4.13
N PRO A 27 -6.20 16.17 -5.18
CA PRO A 27 -7.60 15.80 -5.08
C PRO A 27 -7.81 14.34 -5.45
N TRP A 28 -8.12 13.51 -4.46
CA TRP A 28 -8.92 12.34 -4.77
C TRP A 28 -10.26 12.79 -5.37
N GLU A 29 -10.75 12.06 -6.37
CA GLU A 29 -11.98 12.41 -7.07
C GLU A 29 -13.21 11.87 -6.31
N ILE A 30 -14.32 12.62 -6.37
CA ILE A 30 -15.61 12.12 -5.93
C ILE A 30 -16.31 11.59 -7.18
N TYR A 31 -16.45 10.28 -7.27
CA TYR A 31 -17.14 9.63 -8.37
C TYR A 31 -18.63 9.53 -8.10
N THR A 32 -19.41 9.45 -9.16
CA THR A 32 -20.80 9.02 -9.11
C THR A 32 -20.89 7.49 -9.11
N LEU A 33 -21.98 6.95 -8.57
CA LEU A 33 -22.22 5.51 -8.64
C LEU A 33 -22.26 5.00 -10.09
N LYS A 34 -22.81 5.81 -11.01
CA LYS A 34 -22.90 5.48 -12.44
C LYS A 34 -21.52 5.27 -13.06
N GLU A 35 -20.54 6.12 -12.75
CA GLU A 35 -19.17 5.99 -13.25
C GLU A 35 -18.51 4.71 -12.74
N ILE A 36 -18.64 4.41 -11.44
CA ILE A 36 -18.06 3.19 -10.86
C ILE A 36 -18.72 1.93 -11.42
N LEU A 37 -20.05 1.93 -11.57
CA LEU A 37 -20.77 0.82 -12.18
C LEU A 37 -20.35 0.59 -13.62
N HIS A 38 -20.15 1.66 -14.39
CA HIS A 38 -19.66 1.55 -15.76
C HIS A 38 -18.24 0.96 -15.81
N ALA A 39 -17.32 1.47 -14.98
CA ALA A 39 -15.93 1.02 -14.94
C ALA A 39 -15.76 -0.43 -14.42
N THR A 40 -16.70 -0.92 -13.62
CA THR A 40 -16.66 -2.27 -13.03
C THR A 40 -17.59 -3.26 -13.73
N ASN A 41 -18.27 -2.87 -14.80
CA ASN A 41 -19.35 -3.63 -15.44
C ASN A 41 -20.36 -4.17 -14.42
N ASN A 42 -20.92 -3.27 -13.61
CA ASN A 42 -21.86 -3.58 -12.54
C ASN A 42 -21.31 -4.56 -11.48
N PHE A 43 -20.03 -4.41 -11.11
CA PHE A 43 -19.31 -5.29 -10.19
C PHE A 43 -19.33 -6.77 -10.58
N HIS A 44 -19.24 -7.06 -11.89
CA HIS A 44 -19.17 -8.44 -12.38
C HIS A 44 -18.02 -9.19 -11.68
N ASN A 45 -18.19 -10.49 -11.40
CA ASN A 45 -17.19 -11.26 -10.66
C ASN A 45 -15.82 -11.30 -11.34
N ASP A 46 -15.82 -11.21 -12.67
CA ASP A 46 -14.61 -11.15 -13.50
C ASP A 46 -13.96 -9.75 -13.48
N ASN A 47 -14.73 -8.73 -13.06
CA ASN A 47 -14.34 -7.32 -12.99
C ASN A 47 -14.29 -6.81 -11.53
N LYS A 48 -13.83 -7.66 -10.59
CA LYS A 48 -13.36 -7.21 -9.27
C LYS A 48 -12.18 -6.22 -9.36
N ILE A 49 -11.74 -5.97 -10.59
CA ILE A 49 -10.81 -4.98 -11.09
C ILE A 49 -11.60 -4.23 -12.18
N GLY A 50 -11.69 -2.91 -12.08
CA GLY A 50 -12.33 -2.09 -13.13
C GLY A 50 -11.32 -1.81 -14.24
N GLU A 51 -11.73 -1.92 -15.50
CA GLU A 51 -10.92 -1.53 -16.67
C GLU A 51 -11.76 -0.60 -17.54
N GLY A 52 -11.24 0.59 -17.86
CA GLY A 52 -11.95 1.59 -18.65
C GLY A 52 -11.03 2.72 -19.11
N GLY A 53 -11.59 3.81 -19.63
CA GLY A 53 -10.82 4.97 -20.14
C GLY A 53 -9.90 5.66 -19.13
N PHE A 54 -9.95 5.23 -17.87
CA PHE A 54 -9.12 5.70 -16.75
C PHE A 54 -8.01 4.69 -16.39
N GLY A 55 -7.84 3.60 -17.15
CA GLY A 55 -6.93 2.51 -16.86
C GLY A 55 -7.51 1.49 -15.86
N THR A 56 -6.65 0.59 -15.40
CA THR A 56 -7.03 -0.49 -14.47
C THR A 56 -7.13 0.03 -13.03
N ILE A 57 -8.28 -0.17 -12.37
CA ILE A 57 -8.60 0.29 -11.01
C ILE A 57 -9.05 -0.86 -10.11
N ALA A 58 -8.93 -0.68 -8.79
CA ALA A 58 -9.51 -1.56 -7.79
C ALA A 58 -10.59 -0.83 -6.99
N VAL A 59 -11.76 -1.45 -6.79
CA VAL A 59 -12.87 -0.85 -6.04
C VAL A 59 -13.17 -1.67 -4.78
N LYS A 60 -12.98 -1.05 -3.62
CA LYS A 60 -13.36 -1.62 -2.31
C LYS A 60 -14.75 -1.14 -1.95
N ARG A 61 -15.72 -2.05 -1.95
CA ARG A 61 -17.09 -1.82 -1.49
C ARG A 61 -17.25 -2.28 -0.05
N LEU A 62 -17.57 -1.35 0.85
CA LEU A 62 -17.87 -1.68 2.24
C LEU A 62 -19.29 -2.24 2.31
N LYS A 63 -19.41 -3.49 2.77
CA LYS A 63 -20.70 -4.17 2.93
C LYS A 63 -21.28 -3.85 4.29
N ALA A 64 -22.61 -3.70 4.35
CA ALA A 64 -23.39 -3.45 5.56
C ALA A 64 -22.97 -2.17 6.31
N MET A 65 -23.71 -1.09 6.09
CA MET A 65 -23.46 0.18 6.76
C MET A 65 -23.64 0.05 8.27
N SER A 66 -22.53 0.22 8.97
CA SER A 66 -22.43 0.28 10.42
C SER A 66 -21.58 1.48 10.81
N ALA A 67 -21.70 1.94 12.06
CA ALA A 67 -20.85 3.04 12.56
C ALA A 67 -19.35 2.73 12.41
N LYS A 68 -18.97 1.45 12.57
CA LYS A 68 -17.60 0.99 12.34
C LYS A 68 -17.17 1.10 10.89
N ALA A 69 -18.01 0.64 9.94
CA ALA A 69 -17.70 0.73 8.52
C ALA A 69 -17.59 2.19 8.04
N GLU A 70 -18.44 3.09 8.57
CA GLU A 70 -18.37 4.52 8.27
C GLU A 70 -17.07 5.14 8.80
N MET A 71 -16.65 4.76 10.01
CA MET A 71 -15.38 5.19 10.59
C MET A 71 -14.19 4.67 9.77
N GLU A 72 -14.18 3.40 9.38
CA GLU A 72 -13.14 2.82 8.53
C GLU A 72 -13.04 3.53 7.19
N PHE A 73 -14.18 3.80 6.54
CA PHE A 73 -14.25 4.58 5.31
C PHE A 73 -13.62 5.97 5.47
N ALA A 74 -14.08 6.72 6.48
CA ALA A 74 -13.63 8.09 6.72
C ALA A 74 -12.13 8.15 6.99
N VAL A 75 -11.62 7.25 7.84
CA VAL A 75 -10.19 7.15 8.17
C VAL A 75 -9.37 6.83 6.92
N GLU A 76 -9.80 5.87 6.11
CA GLU A 76 -9.05 5.43 4.94
C GLU A 76 -8.98 6.52 3.86
N VAL A 77 -10.09 7.21 3.59
CA VAL A 77 -10.12 8.35 2.65
C VAL A 77 -9.30 9.53 3.16
N GLU A 78 -9.43 9.88 4.45
CA GLU A 78 -8.70 10.99 5.08
C GLU A 78 -7.18 10.78 5.03
N ILE A 79 -6.71 9.57 5.38
CA ILE A 79 -5.28 9.24 5.43
C ILE A 79 -4.70 9.14 4.01
N LEU A 80 -5.29 8.31 3.15
CA LEU A 80 -4.74 8.06 1.82
C LEU A 80 -4.93 9.24 0.88
N GLY A 81 -5.88 10.12 1.17
CA GLY A 81 -5.99 11.38 0.47
C GLY A 81 -4.78 12.29 0.71
N ARG A 82 -4.28 12.35 1.95
CA ARG A 82 -3.20 13.27 2.34
C ARG A 82 -1.80 12.76 2.05
N VAL A 83 -1.64 11.46 1.81
CA VAL A 83 -0.32 10.83 1.69
C VAL A 83 -0.21 10.06 0.39
N ARG A 84 0.79 10.43 -0.43
CA ARG A 84 1.23 9.62 -1.58
C ARG A 84 2.67 9.17 -1.38
N HIS A 85 2.90 7.88 -1.51
CA HIS A 85 4.23 7.27 -1.46
C HIS A 85 4.27 6.09 -2.42
N LYS A 86 5.43 5.83 -3.05
CA LYS A 86 5.61 4.71 -4.01
C LYS A 86 5.29 3.33 -3.40
N ASN A 87 5.33 3.21 -2.08
CA ASN A 87 5.02 1.98 -1.32
C ASN A 87 3.71 2.08 -0.52
N LEU A 88 2.87 3.08 -0.79
CA LEU A 88 1.49 3.14 -0.29
C LEU A 88 0.54 2.98 -1.46
N LEU A 89 -0.58 2.31 -1.21
CA LEU A 89 -1.62 2.14 -2.22
C LEU A 89 -2.20 3.51 -2.60
N GLY A 90 -2.15 3.84 -3.90
CA GLY A 90 -2.62 5.11 -4.41
C GLY A 90 -4.13 5.22 -4.37
N LEU A 91 -4.66 6.20 -3.63
CA LEU A 91 -6.07 6.57 -3.69
C LEU A 91 -6.34 7.40 -4.95
N ARG A 92 -7.34 6.98 -5.73
CA ARG A 92 -7.86 7.75 -6.86
C ARG A 92 -9.09 8.56 -6.49
N GLY A 93 -9.97 7.99 -5.66
CA GLY A 93 -11.22 8.63 -5.32
C GLY A 93 -12.15 7.74 -4.52
N PHE A 94 -13.36 8.21 -4.30
CA PHE A 94 -14.40 7.47 -3.59
C PHE A 94 -15.79 7.84 -4.09
N TYR A 95 -16.77 7.02 -3.72
CA TYR A 95 -18.19 7.36 -3.77
C TYR A 95 -18.80 7.17 -2.39
N ALA A 96 -19.58 8.16 -1.96
CA ALA A 96 -20.36 8.12 -0.73
C ALA A 96 -21.77 8.64 -1.03
N GLY A 97 -22.75 7.75 -1.10
CA GLY A 97 -24.13 8.11 -1.37
C GLY A 97 -25.10 7.01 -0.97
N GLY A 98 -26.21 7.40 -0.33
CA GLY A 98 -27.12 6.45 0.32
C GLY A 98 -26.36 5.56 1.33
N ASP A 99 -26.66 4.27 1.28
CA ASP A 99 -26.02 3.23 2.11
C ASP A 99 -24.81 2.56 1.43
N GLU A 100 -24.18 3.25 0.49
CA GLU A 100 -23.02 2.74 -0.24
C GLU A 100 -21.77 3.57 0.06
N ARG A 101 -20.67 2.88 0.31
CA ARG A 101 -19.32 3.44 0.45
C ARG A 101 -18.37 2.64 -0.42
N LEU A 102 -17.80 3.31 -1.41
CA LEU A 102 -16.88 2.73 -2.39
C LEU A 102 -15.58 3.52 -2.38
N ILE A 103 -14.45 2.84 -2.27
CA ILE A 103 -13.12 3.46 -2.38
C ILE A 103 -12.44 2.93 -3.64
N VAL A 104 -11.88 3.84 -4.44
CA VAL A 104 -11.24 3.54 -5.72
C VAL A 104 -9.74 3.76 -5.61
N TYR A 105 -8.96 2.72 -5.89
CA TYR A 105 -7.50 2.73 -5.85
C TYR A 105 -6.90 2.44 -7.22
N ASP A 106 -5.60 2.72 -7.34
CA ASP A 106 -4.77 2.11 -8.37
C ASP A 106 -4.84 0.58 -8.27
N TYR A 107 -4.94 -0.09 -9.42
CA TYR A 107 -4.87 -1.55 -9.46
C TYR A 107 -3.44 -2.05 -9.23
N MET A 108 -3.30 -3.09 -8.42
CA MET A 108 -2.03 -3.77 -8.15
C MET A 108 -2.05 -5.17 -8.78
N PRO A 109 -1.33 -5.40 -9.90
CA PRO A 109 -1.40 -6.66 -10.65
C PRO A 109 -0.77 -7.84 -9.92
N ASN A 110 0.18 -7.60 -9.02
CA ASN A 110 0.95 -8.65 -8.35
C ASN A 110 0.26 -9.26 -7.12
N HIS A 111 -1.06 -9.15 -7.01
CA HIS A 111 -1.84 -9.63 -5.87
C HIS A 111 -1.36 -9.09 -4.50
N SER A 112 -1.93 -9.64 -3.42
CA SER A 112 -1.60 -9.26 -2.06
C SER A 112 -0.45 -10.09 -1.50
N LEU A 113 0.29 -9.54 -0.54
CA LEU A 113 1.36 -10.25 0.15
C LEU A 113 0.86 -11.55 0.83
N ILE A 114 -0.37 -11.54 1.36
CA ILE A 114 -0.98 -12.73 1.95
C ILE A 114 -1.18 -13.84 0.91
N ALA A 115 -1.52 -13.51 -0.34
CA ALA A 115 -1.67 -14.49 -1.41
C ALA A 115 -0.34 -15.20 -1.71
N HIS A 116 0.76 -14.44 -1.67
CA HIS A 116 2.12 -14.96 -1.89
C HIS A 116 2.73 -15.69 -0.70
N LEU A 117 2.39 -15.30 0.54
CA LEU A 117 2.96 -15.94 1.74
C LEU A 117 2.16 -17.15 2.23
N HIS A 118 0.83 -17.09 2.12
CA HIS A 118 -0.09 -18.03 2.76
C HIS A 118 -1.26 -18.46 1.86
N GLY A 119 -1.40 -17.88 0.67
CA GLY A 119 -2.47 -18.20 -0.26
C GLY A 119 -2.08 -19.18 -1.35
N GLN A 120 -2.86 -19.19 -2.42
CA GLN A 120 -2.72 -20.10 -3.55
C GLN A 120 -1.38 -19.93 -4.28
N LEU A 121 -0.80 -18.73 -4.25
CA LEU A 121 0.46 -18.41 -4.92
C LEU A 121 1.70 -18.79 -4.10
N ALA A 122 1.53 -19.21 -2.84
CA ALA A 122 2.65 -19.55 -1.96
C ALA A 122 3.45 -20.77 -2.43
N VAL A 123 2.84 -21.64 -3.24
CA VAL A 123 3.49 -22.85 -3.79
C VAL A 123 4.28 -22.52 -5.06
N ASP A 124 3.74 -21.63 -5.91
CA ASP A 124 4.28 -21.35 -7.25
C ASP A 124 5.27 -20.18 -7.27
N CYS A 125 5.12 -19.22 -6.35
CA CYS A 125 5.92 -18.01 -6.28
C CYS A 125 6.42 -17.79 -4.86
N LEU A 126 7.34 -18.65 -4.42
CA LEU A 126 8.08 -18.45 -3.18
C LEU A 126 8.82 -17.11 -3.27
N LEU A 127 8.34 -16.12 -2.49
CA LEU A 127 9.09 -14.89 -2.27
C LEU A 127 10.44 -15.29 -1.66
N ASP A 128 11.50 -15.20 -2.47
CA ASP A 128 12.86 -15.38 -2.02
C ASP A 128 13.23 -14.30 -0.99
N TRP A 129 14.38 -14.50 -0.37
CA TRP A 129 14.80 -13.62 0.72
C TRP A 129 14.99 -12.18 0.27
N HIS A 130 15.62 -11.97 -0.88
CA HIS A 130 15.87 -10.64 -1.42
C HIS A 130 14.56 -9.88 -1.67
N ARG A 131 13.55 -10.53 -2.26
CA ARG A 131 12.21 -9.95 -2.46
C ARG A 131 11.51 -9.62 -1.14
N ARG A 132 11.61 -10.50 -0.13
CA ARG A 132 11.05 -10.21 1.20
C ARG A 132 11.67 -8.99 1.84
N MET A 133 12.99 -8.84 1.73
CA MET A 133 13.68 -7.64 2.24
C MET A 133 13.22 -6.38 1.54
N ASN A 134 13.10 -6.40 0.21
CA ASN A 134 12.59 -5.26 -0.55
C ASN A 134 11.15 -4.89 -0.13
N ILE A 135 10.29 -5.89 0.13
CA ILE A 135 8.93 -5.66 0.63
C ILE A 135 8.95 -5.01 2.02
N ILE A 136 9.78 -5.49 2.94
CA ILE A 136 9.83 -4.94 4.30
C ILE A 136 10.41 -3.52 4.31
N ILE A 137 11.51 -3.29 3.58
CA ILE A 137 12.10 -1.96 3.41
C ILE A 137 11.07 -1.01 2.79
N GLY A 138 10.43 -1.40 1.68
CA GLY A 138 9.39 -0.60 1.06
C GLY A 138 8.21 -0.30 2.00
N SER A 139 7.80 -1.27 2.82
CA SER A 139 6.76 -1.05 3.84
C SER A 139 7.21 -0.04 4.89
N ALA A 140 8.47 -0.12 5.35
CA ALA A 140 9.05 0.83 6.29
C ALA A 140 9.14 2.25 5.71
N GLU A 141 9.52 2.39 4.42
CA GLU A 141 9.49 3.67 3.71
C GLU A 141 8.05 4.23 3.62
N GLY A 142 7.08 3.37 3.27
CA GLY A 142 5.67 3.74 3.11
C GLY A 142 5.00 4.22 4.39
N VAL A 143 5.32 3.62 5.55
CA VAL A 143 4.77 4.03 6.86
C VAL A 143 5.39 5.35 7.36
N ALA A 144 6.25 6.00 6.57
CA ALA A 144 6.93 7.23 6.94
C ALA A 144 7.82 7.08 8.16
N LEU A 145 8.60 5.99 8.22
CA LEU A 145 9.86 5.97 8.98
C LEU A 145 10.93 6.91 8.37
N LYS A 146 10.51 7.91 7.55
CA LYS A 146 11.26 9.04 6.98
C LYS A 146 12.70 8.77 6.54
N GLY A 147 13.03 7.55 6.09
CA GLY A 147 14.40 7.15 5.81
C GLY A 147 15.36 7.32 7.00
N ARG A 148 14.83 7.40 8.23
CA ARG A 148 15.58 7.50 9.49
C ARG A 148 15.88 6.12 10.05
N TYR A 149 16.26 5.20 9.18
CA TYR A 149 16.72 3.90 9.58
C TYR A 149 17.87 3.50 8.66
N ASP A 150 18.89 2.88 9.24
CA ASP A 150 19.96 2.30 8.47
C ASP A 150 19.45 0.99 7.84
N ARG A 151 19.65 0.85 6.52
CA ARG A 151 19.13 -0.31 5.78
C ARG A 151 19.72 -1.62 6.33
N ALA A 152 21.02 -1.65 6.62
CA ALA A 152 21.67 -2.85 7.15
C ALA A 152 21.20 -3.19 8.57
N GLN A 153 20.92 -2.19 9.41
CA GLN A 153 20.33 -2.40 10.74
C GLN A 153 18.90 -2.92 10.64
N LEU A 154 18.09 -2.38 9.73
CA LEU A 154 16.73 -2.89 9.49
C LEU A 154 16.79 -4.35 9.00
N GLU A 155 17.68 -4.64 8.05
CA GLU A 155 17.87 -5.99 7.53
C GLU A 155 18.30 -6.97 8.64
N THR A 156 19.22 -6.55 9.50
CA THR A 156 19.64 -7.31 10.68
C THR A 156 18.48 -7.54 11.65
N ALA A 157 17.73 -6.50 12.02
CA ALA A 157 16.61 -6.61 12.95
C ALA A 157 15.53 -7.57 12.45
N ILE A 158 15.26 -7.57 11.13
CA ILE A 158 14.32 -8.49 10.50
C ILE A 158 14.85 -9.93 10.56
N MET A 159 16.12 -10.16 10.22
CA MET A 159 16.72 -11.51 10.31
C MET A 159 16.62 -12.07 11.72
N ILE A 160 16.90 -11.25 12.73
CA ILE A 160 16.76 -11.60 14.14
C ILE A 160 15.31 -11.97 14.46
N ALA A 161 14.34 -11.11 14.10
CA ALA A 161 12.92 -11.36 14.33
C ALA A 161 12.45 -12.68 13.67
N MET A 162 12.97 -13.01 12.50
CA MET A 162 12.67 -14.27 11.82
C MET A 162 13.24 -15.49 12.55
N ARG A 163 14.49 -15.42 13.01
CA ARG A 163 15.07 -16.50 13.81
C ARG A 163 14.28 -16.69 15.11
N CYS A 164 13.86 -15.60 15.75
CA CYS A 164 12.99 -15.64 16.93
C CYS A 164 11.61 -16.27 16.66
N THR A 165 11.11 -16.21 15.42
CA THR A 165 9.79 -16.71 15.03
C THR A 165 9.85 -17.99 14.17
N ASP A 166 10.99 -18.67 14.14
CA ASP A 166 11.16 -19.92 13.37
C ASP A 166 10.09 -20.95 13.77
N LYS A 167 9.57 -21.69 12.79
CA LYS A 167 8.55 -22.73 13.02
C LYS A 167 9.09 -23.84 13.91
N ASN A 168 10.39 -24.12 13.87
CA ASN A 168 11.05 -25.07 14.75
C ASN A 168 11.54 -24.35 16.03
N PRO A 169 11.02 -24.69 17.22
CA PRO A 169 11.44 -24.09 18.49
C PRO A 169 12.95 -24.21 18.78
N GLU A 170 13.60 -25.29 18.33
CA GLU A 170 15.03 -25.53 18.60
C GLU A 170 15.96 -24.64 17.75
N LYS A 171 15.44 -24.08 16.66
CA LYS A 171 16.19 -23.14 15.81
C LYS A 171 16.07 -21.70 16.26
N ARG A 172 15.23 -21.43 17.27
CA ARG A 172 15.04 -20.09 17.81
C ARG A 172 16.22 -19.75 18.71
N PRO A 173 16.77 -18.55 18.58
CA PRO A 173 17.88 -18.11 19.40
C PRO A 173 17.44 -17.92 20.85
N ASN A 174 18.39 -18.07 21.76
CA ASN A 174 18.21 -17.60 23.12
C ASN A 174 18.39 -16.07 23.19
N MET A 175 17.99 -15.48 24.32
CA MET A 175 17.99 -14.02 24.46
C MET A 175 19.41 -13.40 24.39
N MET A 176 20.45 -14.12 24.79
CA MET A 176 21.82 -13.63 24.71
C MET A 176 22.29 -13.52 23.25
N GLU A 177 22.00 -14.52 22.42
CA GLU A 177 22.33 -14.50 20.99
C GLU A 177 21.64 -13.34 20.27
N VAL A 178 20.36 -13.10 20.58
CA VAL A 178 19.61 -11.97 20.03
C VAL A 178 20.24 -10.62 20.41
N VAL A 179 20.61 -10.44 21.69
CA VAL A 179 21.24 -9.20 22.16
C VAL A 179 22.61 -8.99 21.51
N GLU A 180 23.39 -10.06 21.34
CA GLU A 180 24.66 -10.01 20.62
C GLU A 180 24.48 -9.55 19.17
N TRP A 181 23.51 -10.13 18.45
CA TRP A 181 23.21 -9.75 17.07
C TRP A 181 22.73 -8.30 16.94
N LEU A 182 21.92 -7.83 17.89
CA LEU A 182 21.45 -6.43 17.93
C LEU A 182 22.60 -5.43 18.19
N ASN A 183 23.62 -5.83 18.96
CA ASN A 183 24.74 -4.96 19.33
C ASN A 183 25.90 -4.96 18.32
N GLY A 184 26.05 -6.00 17.49
CA GLY A 184 27.25 -6.21 16.66
C GLY A 184 27.02 -6.52 15.18
N GLY A 185 25.77 -6.69 14.73
CA GLY A 185 25.44 -7.12 13.37
C GLY A 185 25.74 -8.60 13.12
N LEU A 186 25.03 -9.22 12.17
CA LEU A 186 25.24 -10.61 11.75
C LEU A 186 26.53 -10.72 10.91
N GLY A 187 27.69 -10.53 11.54
CA GLY A 187 28.96 -10.41 10.83
C GLY A 187 30.16 -10.76 11.67
N ARG A 188 30.41 -12.08 11.83
CA ARG A 188 31.71 -12.78 12.02
C ARG A 188 31.59 -14.01 12.94
N THR A 189 30.81 -15.01 12.55
CA THR A 189 31.07 -16.39 13.02
C THR A 189 30.86 -17.36 11.87
N LYS A 190 31.85 -18.23 11.69
CA LYS A 190 32.04 -19.17 10.57
C LYS A 190 30.80 -20.02 10.33
N GLY A 191 30.33 -20.03 9.09
CA GLY A 191 29.25 -20.89 8.61
C GLY A 191 28.50 -20.30 7.41
N VAL A 192 29.23 -19.72 6.46
CA VAL A 192 28.68 -19.25 5.18
C VAL A 192 28.48 -20.49 4.31
N SER A 193 27.22 -20.86 4.07
CA SER A 193 26.86 -21.43 2.78
C SER A 193 26.49 -20.25 1.90
N ASP A 194 27.25 -20.10 0.82
CA ASP A 194 27.29 -18.94 -0.05
C ASP A 194 25.90 -18.50 -0.53
N VAL A 195 25.62 -17.21 -0.37
CA VAL A 195 24.75 -16.48 -1.30
C VAL A 195 25.71 -15.56 -2.02
N GLU A 196 26.20 -16.04 -3.17
CA GLU A 196 27.07 -15.29 -4.05
C GLU A 196 26.45 -13.94 -4.43
N ASP A 197 27.32 -12.95 -4.50
CA ASP A 197 27.04 -11.60 -4.95
C ASP A 197 26.33 -11.59 -6.32
N MET A 198 25.13 -11.04 -6.35
CA MET A 198 24.57 -10.43 -7.57
C MET A 198 24.35 -8.96 -7.28
N VAL A 199 25.45 -8.23 -7.33
CA VAL A 199 25.45 -6.79 -7.50
C VAL A 199 25.28 -6.55 -9.00
N ASP A 200 24.04 -6.58 -9.48
CA ASP A 200 23.69 -5.84 -10.69
C ASP A 200 23.23 -4.45 -10.22
N GLU A 201 24.15 -3.50 -10.32
CA GLU A 201 23.81 -2.08 -10.24
C GLU A 201 22.90 -1.74 -11.42
N ASP A 202 21.59 -1.72 -11.17
CA ASP A 202 20.62 -1.19 -12.14
C ASP A 202 20.83 0.33 -12.30
N GLU A 203 21.71 0.68 -13.23
CA GLU A 203 21.86 2.01 -13.85
C GLU A 203 20.54 2.52 -14.49
N GLU A 204 19.50 1.68 -14.57
CA GLU A 204 18.19 2.03 -15.11
C GLU A 204 17.43 3.09 -14.27
N PHE A 205 17.74 3.23 -12.97
CA PHE A 205 17.02 4.18 -12.11
C PHE A 205 17.54 5.64 -12.20
N LYS A 206 18.73 5.87 -12.76
CA LYS A 206 19.23 7.23 -13.01
C LYS A 206 18.73 7.80 -14.33
N GLU A 207 18.53 6.97 -15.35
CA GLU A 207 18.16 7.46 -16.69
C GLU A 207 16.74 8.07 -16.71
N ARG A 208 15.81 7.56 -15.88
CA ARG A 208 14.44 8.11 -15.77
C ARG A 208 14.35 9.51 -15.13
N ARG A 209 15.39 9.99 -14.43
CA ARG A 209 15.47 11.37 -13.93
C ARG A 209 15.97 12.38 -14.97
N THR A 210 16.60 11.91 -16.05
CA THR A 210 17.22 12.81 -17.05
C THR A 210 16.28 13.22 -18.19
N TRP A 211 15.15 12.52 -18.36
CA TRP A 211 14.16 12.83 -19.41
C TRP A 211 13.08 13.86 -19.02
N GLN A 212 12.99 14.29 -17.76
CA GLN A 212 11.98 15.29 -17.35
C GLN A 212 12.43 16.76 -17.49
N HIS A 213 13.60 17.05 -18.09
CA HIS A 213 14.13 18.42 -18.21
C HIS A 213 14.57 18.82 -19.63
N ARG A 214 14.07 18.19 -20.70
CA ARG A 214 14.26 18.69 -22.06
C ARG A 214 12.95 18.73 -22.86
N LYS A 215 12.39 19.95 -22.88
CA LYS A 215 11.36 20.53 -23.76
C LYS A 215 9.99 19.87 -23.80
#